data_AF-A0A813GUQ5-F1
#
_entry.id   AF-A0A813GUQ5-F1
#
_cell.length_a   1.000
_cell.length_b   1.000
_cell.length_c   1.000
_cell.angle_alpha   90.00
_cell.angle_beta   90.00
_cell.angle_gamma   90.00
#
_symmetry.space_group_name_H-M   'P 1'
#
loop_
_entity.id
_entity.type
_entity.pdbx_description
1 polymer ?
#
loop_
_entity_poly.entity_id
_entity_poly.type
_entity_poly.pdbx_seq_one_letter_code
_entity_poly.pdbx_strand_id
1 'polypeptide(L)'
;MAALLESDAACGEEGGSPYNSNNNMRGRSLRGLTAAVEAALQSKNEARNALGKPPLASYYREYALLQEVTKAAARLNCGGITVAHTASDISPFSVTSFCSVGLAAGLVDAADMVPFEPPPAEG
;
A
#
# COMPACT_ATOMS: atom_id res chain seq x y z
N MET A 1 16.57 45.03 35.71
CA MET A 1 15.29 44.85 36.45
C MET A 1 14.27 44.44 35.40
N ALA A 2 13.53 43.31 35.49
CA ALA A 2 12.89 42.65 36.63
C ALA A 2 11.74 43.51 37.22
N ALA A 3 10.50 43.02 37.36
CA ALA A 3 9.93 41.73 36.97
C ALA A 3 8.40 41.79 36.77
N LEU A 4 7.85 40.68 36.26
CA LEU A 4 6.52 40.06 36.49
C LEU A 4 5.36 40.85 37.14
N LEU A 5 4.15 40.64 36.58
CA LEU A 5 2.95 39.99 37.16
C LEU A 5 2.03 39.68 35.93
N GLU A 6 1.61 38.44 35.64
CA GLU A 6 0.50 37.66 36.25
C GLU A 6 -0.88 38.34 36.10
N SER A 7 -1.97 37.70 35.63
CA SER A 7 -2.19 36.35 35.04
C SER A 7 -3.42 36.43 34.05
N ASP A 8 -4.12 35.41 33.52
CA ASP A 8 -4.22 33.96 33.80
C ASP A 8 -4.84 33.15 32.62
N ALA A 9 -4.94 31.82 32.81
CA ALA A 9 -5.84 30.81 32.24
C ALA A 9 -6.62 31.06 30.92
N ALA A 10 -6.28 30.27 29.89
CA ALA A 10 -7.26 29.50 29.09
C ALA A 10 -6.59 28.33 28.36
N CYS A 11 -6.43 27.17 29.01
CA CYS A 11 -6.12 25.92 28.30
C CYS A 11 -7.40 25.45 27.60
N GLY A 12 -7.55 25.76 26.31
CA GLY A 12 -8.63 25.21 25.49
C GLY A 12 -8.46 23.70 25.36
N GLU A 13 -9.43 22.91 25.82
CA GLU A 13 -9.33 21.46 25.81
C GLU A 13 -9.33 20.92 24.37
N GLU A 14 -8.24 20.28 23.95
CA GLU A 14 -8.24 19.47 22.73
C GLU A 14 -9.07 18.19 22.98
N GLY A 15 -10.37 18.30 22.77
CA GLY A 15 -11.30 17.18 22.62
C GLY A 15 -10.98 16.36 21.37
N GLY A 16 -9.84 15.67 21.39
CA GLY A 16 -9.26 14.93 20.27
C GLY A 16 -10.13 13.75 19.86
N SER A 17 -11.07 14.00 18.93
CA SER A 17 -11.96 12.97 18.40
C SER A 17 -11.17 11.77 17.85
N PRO A 18 -11.42 10.54 18.33
CA PRO A 18 -10.59 9.37 18.01
C PRO A 18 -10.61 8.99 16.51
N TYR A 19 -11.59 9.50 15.76
CA TYR A 19 -11.66 9.37 14.31
C TYR A 19 -10.49 10.05 13.57
N ASN A 20 -9.88 11.10 14.14
CA ASN A 20 -8.84 11.87 13.45
C ASN A 20 -7.51 11.10 13.33
N SER A 21 -7.14 10.34 14.37
CA SER A 21 -5.92 9.51 14.39
C SER A 21 -5.92 8.45 13.29
N ASN A 22 -7.07 7.82 13.03
CA ASN A 22 -7.23 6.82 11.97
C ASN A 22 -7.08 7.44 10.57
N ASN A 23 -7.58 8.65 10.35
CA ASN A 23 -7.43 9.34 9.07
C ASN A 23 -5.97 9.75 8.80
N ASN A 24 -5.22 10.17 9.84
CA ASN A 24 -3.79 10.48 9.72
C ASN A 24 -2.96 9.22 9.38
N MET A 25 -3.25 8.07 10.03
CA MET A 25 -2.62 6.79 9.67
C MET A 25 -2.98 6.32 8.25
N ARG A 26 -4.26 6.42 7.84
CA ARG A 26 -4.71 6.10 6.47
C ARG A 26 -4.02 6.96 5.41
N GLY A 27 -3.88 8.28 5.65
CA GLY A 27 -3.16 9.19 4.76
C GLY A 27 -1.64 8.90 4.68
N ARG A 28 -1.03 8.51 5.80
CA ARG A 28 0.37 8.08 5.86
C ARG A 28 0.61 6.78 5.10
N SER A 29 -0.30 5.81 5.24
CA SER A 29 -0.32 4.55 4.49
C SER A 29 -0.40 4.79 2.98
N LEU A 30 -1.35 5.59 2.50
CA LEU A 30 -1.50 5.87 1.06
C LEU A 30 -0.26 6.54 0.45
N ARG A 31 0.35 7.50 1.15
CA ARG A 31 1.61 8.14 0.69
C ARG A 31 2.78 7.15 0.65
N GLY A 32 2.95 6.33 1.69
CA GLY A 32 4.00 5.32 1.74
C GLY A 32 3.85 4.26 0.64
N LEU A 33 2.62 3.77 0.45
CA LEU A 33 2.29 2.82 -0.61
C LEU A 33 2.51 3.40 -2.01
N THR A 34 2.18 4.67 -2.22
CA THR A 34 2.46 5.37 -3.48
C THR A 34 3.97 5.39 -3.75
N ALA A 35 4.78 5.86 -2.79
CA ALA A 35 6.23 5.88 -2.93
C ALA A 35 6.85 4.49 -3.17
N ALA A 36 6.30 3.44 -2.52
CA ALA A 36 6.75 2.07 -2.72
C ALA A 36 6.43 1.52 -4.12
N VAL A 37 5.27 1.87 -4.70
CA VAL A 37 4.94 1.53 -6.10
C VAL A 37 5.84 2.27 -7.09
N GLU A 38 6.12 3.56 -6.87
CA GLU A 38 7.04 4.34 -7.72
C GLU A 38 8.48 3.75 -7.66
N ALA A 39 8.96 3.38 -6.47
CA ALA A 39 10.27 2.74 -6.31
C ALA A 39 10.35 1.36 -7.00
N ALA A 40 9.30 0.55 -6.89
CA ALA A 40 9.21 -0.72 -7.60
C ALA A 40 9.13 -0.54 -9.13
N LEU A 41 8.44 0.50 -9.62
CA LEU A 41 8.36 0.86 -11.03
C LEU A 41 9.73 1.31 -11.56
N GLN A 42 10.44 2.15 -10.82
CA GLN A 42 11.79 2.61 -11.15
C GLN A 42 12.78 1.45 -11.23
N SER A 43 12.83 0.58 -10.21
CA SER A 43 13.72 -0.58 -10.19
C SER A 43 13.44 -1.56 -11.35
N LYS A 44 12.16 -1.80 -11.68
CA LYS A 44 11.78 -2.60 -12.86
C LYS A 44 12.19 -1.92 -14.18
N ASN A 45 12.16 -0.59 -14.26
CA ASN A 45 12.62 0.16 -15.44
C ASN A 45 14.15 0.12 -15.59
N GLU A 46 14.90 0.22 -14.50
CA GLU A 46 16.37 0.06 -14.47
C GLU A 46 16.77 -1.35 -14.94
N ALA A 47 16.11 -2.39 -14.41
CA ALA A 47 16.32 -3.77 -14.85
C ALA A 47 15.94 -4.00 -16.33
N ARG A 48 14.96 -3.28 -16.87
CA ARG A 48 14.64 -3.31 -18.31
C ARG A 48 15.67 -2.60 -19.17
N ASN A 49 16.15 -1.44 -18.72
CA ASN A 49 17.21 -0.68 -19.40
C ASN A 49 18.51 -1.49 -19.49
N ALA A 50 18.89 -2.18 -18.42
CA ALA A 50 20.03 -3.13 -18.40
C ALA A 50 19.87 -4.31 -19.39
N LEU A 51 18.63 -4.63 -19.79
CA LEU A 51 18.30 -5.65 -20.80
C LEU A 51 18.04 -5.06 -22.20
N GLY A 52 18.34 -3.78 -22.43
CA GLY A 52 18.08 -3.08 -23.69
C GLY A 52 16.60 -2.91 -24.03
N LYS A 53 15.70 -3.07 -23.05
CA LYS A 53 14.25 -2.98 -23.23
C LYS A 53 13.76 -1.57 -22.88
N PRO A 54 12.76 -1.02 -23.61
CA PRO A 54 12.15 0.27 -23.24
C PRO A 54 11.49 0.18 -21.86
N PRO A 55 11.23 1.31 -21.18
CA PRO A 55 10.50 1.35 -19.91
C PRO A 55 9.14 0.62 -19.96
N LEU A 56 8.58 0.34 -18.78
CA LEU A 56 7.18 -0.05 -18.63
C LEU A 56 6.25 1.09 -19.08
N ALA A 57 5.10 0.75 -19.64
CA ALA A 57 4.11 1.74 -20.07
C ALA A 57 3.50 2.48 -18.87
N SER A 58 3.04 3.72 -19.08
CA SER A 58 2.50 4.58 -18.01
C SER A 58 1.41 3.92 -17.16
N TYR A 59 0.53 3.13 -17.79
CA TYR A 59 -0.56 2.41 -17.11
C TYR A 59 -0.09 1.43 -16.01
N TYR A 60 1.17 0.97 -16.04
CA TYR A 60 1.70 0.08 -14.99
C TYR A 60 1.60 0.74 -13.61
N ARG A 61 1.85 2.05 -13.53
CA ARG A 61 1.72 2.84 -12.31
C ARG A 61 0.28 2.82 -11.79
N GLU A 62 -0.68 3.06 -12.68
CA GLU A 62 -2.09 3.21 -12.33
C GLU A 62 -2.71 1.89 -11.87
N TYR A 63 -2.47 0.80 -12.60
CA TYR A 63 -2.97 -0.52 -12.19
C TYR A 63 -2.23 -1.08 -10.96
N ALA A 64 -0.93 -0.81 -10.77
CA ALA A 64 -0.23 -1.20 -9.55
C ALA A 64 -0.77 -0.45 -8.32
N LEU A 65 -1.00 0.86 -8.43
CA LEU A 65 -1.65 1.63 -7.36
C LEU A 65 -3.06 1.12 -7.09
N LEU A 66 -3.87 0.86 -8.12
CA LEU A 66 -5.22 0.31 -7.97
C LEU A 66 -5.22 -1.04 -7.26
N GLN A 67 -4.31 -1.94 -7.63
CA GLN A 67 -4.15 -3.27 -7.01
C GLN A 67 -3.79 -3.15 -5.53
N GLU A 68 -2.74 -2.40 -5.19
CA GLU A 68 -2.24 -2.34 -3.82
C GLU A 68 -3.15 -1.52 -2.90
N VAL A 69 -3.70 -0.40 -3.38
CA VAL A 69 -4.64 0.43 -2.60
C VAL A 69 -5.93 -0.35 -2.32
N THR A 70 -6.44 -1.12 -3.29
CA THR A 70 -7.63 -1.96 -3.09
C THR A 70 -7.40 -3.02 -2.01
N LYS A 71 -6.28 -3.74 -2.04
CA LYS A 71 -5.94 -4.72 -0.99
C LYS A 71 -5.79 -4.07 0.39
N ALA A 72 -4.99 -3.01 0.48
CA ALA A 72 -4.76 -2.31 1.75
C ALA A 72 -6.07 -1.73 2.33
N ALA A 73 -6.91 -1.13 1.50
CA ALA A 73 -8.21 -0.60 1.90
C ALA A 73 -9.19 -1.72 2.32
N ALA A 74 -9.24 -2.84 1.60
CA ALA A 74 -10.08 -3.97 1.97
C ALA A 74 -9.66 -4.55 3.32
N ARG A 75 -8.35 -4.83 3.53
CA ARG A 75 -7.82 -5.32 4.80
C ARG A 75 -8.12 -4.36 5.97
N LEU A 76 -7.91 -3.06 5.77
CA LEU A 76 -8.13 -2.03 6.79
C LEU A 76 -9.62 -1.76 7.14
N ASN A 77 -10.56 -2.22 6.32
CA ASN A 77 -12.00 -2.08 6.62
C ASN A 77 -12.66 -3.41 7.01
N CYS A 78 -12.15 -4.56 6.56
CA CYS A 78 -12.67 -5.90 6.89
C CYS A 78 -11.95 -6.58 8.06
N GLY A 79 -10.78 -6.08 8.49
CA GLY A 79 -9.94 -6.68 9.54
C GLY A 79 -8.97 -7.79 9.04
N GLY A 80 -9.14 -8.23 7.80
CA GLY A 80 -8.33 -9.23 7.09
C GLY A 80 -8.88 -9.39 5.67
N ILE A 81 -8.15 -10.06 4.77
CA ILE A 81 -8.64 -10.43 3.42
C ILE A 81 -8.12 -11.80 2.98
N THR A 82 -8.67 -12.32 1.89
CA THR A 82 -8.08 -13.45 1.18
C THR A 82 -7.85 -13.06 -0.28
N VAL A 83 -6.60 -13.11 -0.71
CA VAL A 83 -6.14 -12.78 -2.06
C VAL A 83 -5.73 -14.08 -2.73
N ALA A 84 -6.65 -14.66 -3.50
CA ALA A 84 -6.40 -15.89 -4.26
C ALA A 84 -5.47 -15.61 -5.44
N HIS A 85 -4.37 -16.37 -5.53
CA HIS A 85 -3.33 -16.18 -6.52
C HIS A 85 -3.38 -17.28 -7.59
N THR A 86 -3.75 -16.91 -8.81
CA THR A 86 -4.08 -17.85 -9.91
C THR A 86 -2.89 -18.28 -10.76
N ALA A 87 -1.73 -17.65 -10.60
CA ALA A 87 -0.49 -17.99 -11.31
C ALA A 87 0.58 -18.47 -10.33
N SER A 88 1.26 -19.56 -10.66
CA SER A 88 2.41 -20.09 -9.91
C SER A 88 3.73 -19.39 -10.24
N ASP A 89 3.84 -18.79 -11.43
CA ASP A 89 4.92 -17.90 -11.85
C ASP A 89 4.36 -16.51 -12.18
N ILE A 90 5.09 -15.46 -11.81
CA ILE A 90 4.73 -14.07 -12.07
C ILE A 90 5.88 -13.40 -12.82
N SER A 91 5.69 -13.15 -14.12
CA SER A 91 6.65 -12.38 -14.91
C SER A 91 7.03 -11.08 -14.18
N PRO A 92 8.32 -10.81 -13.91
CA PRO A 92 8.78 -9.70 -13.06
C PRO A 92 8.51 -8.32 -13.67
N PHE A 93 8.07 -8.28 -14.93
CA PHE A 93 7.68 -7.09 -15.68
C PHE A 93 6.16 -7.05 -15.98
N SER A 94 5.35 -7.82 -15.25
CA SER A 94 3.88 -7.73 -15.26
C SER A 94 3.35 -6.76 -14.21
N VAL A 95 2.10 -6.29 -14.35
CA VAL A 95 1.41 -5.51 -13.30
C VAL A 95 1.24 -6.35 -12.03
N THR A 96 0.90 -7.64 -12.17
CA THR A 96 0.75 -8.57 -11.04
C THR A 96 2.02 -8.66 -10.18
N SER A 97 3.21 -8.50 -10.78
CA SER A 97 4.50 -8.48 -10.04
C SER A 97 4.74 -7.26 -9.13
N PHE A 98 3.75 -6.39 -8.97
CA PHE A 98 3.67 -5.37 -7.91
C PHE A 98 2.92 -5.87 -6.66
N CYS A 99 2.35 -7.08 -6.67
CA CYS A 99 1.55 -7.62 -5.55
C CYS A 99 2.34 -7.76 -4.24
N SER A 100 3.67 -7.82 -4.32
CA SER A 100 4.60 -7.85 -3.20
C SER A 100 4.83 -6.48 -2.56
N VAL A 101 4.42 -5.37 -3.17
CA VAL A 101 4.67 -4.02 -2.64
C VAL A 101 3.87 -3.78 -1.36
N GLY A 102 2.59 -4.15 -1.32
CA GLY A 102 1.75 -4.08 -0.11
C GLY A 102 2.21 -5.05 0.99
N LEU A 103 2.80 -6.20 0.64
CA LEU A 103 3.42 -7.13 1.59
C LEU A 103 4.67 -6.52 2.21
N ALA A 104 5.60 -6.01 1.39
CA ALA A 104 6.83 -5.37 1.85
C ALA A 104 6.58 -4.08 2.65
N ALA A 105 5.46 -3.40 2.40
CA ALA A 105 4.99 -2.24 3.16
C ALA A 105 4.23 -2.59 4.45
N GLY A 106 3.99 -3.87 4.75
CA GLY A 106 3.20 -4.32 5.92
C GLY A 106 1.73 -3.93 5.88
N LEU A 107 1.18 -3.62 4.71
CA LEU A 107 -0.22 -3.23 4.50
C LEU A 107 -1.13 -4.41 4.13
N VAL A 108 -0.51 -5.53 3.73
CA VAL A 108 -1.13 -6.83 3.48
C VAL A 108 -0.26 -7.88 4.19
N ASP A 109 -0.88 -8.91 4.75
CA ASP A 109 -0.18 -10.02 5.40
C ASP A 109 0.26 -11.07 4.38
N ALA A 110 1.32 -11.83 4.69
CA ALA A 110 1.63 -13.03 3.92
C ALA A 110 0.51 -14.08 4.08
N ALA A 111 -0.15 -14.14 5.24
CA ALA A 111 -1.29 -15.02 5.51
C ALA A 111 -2.58 -14.61 4.76
N ASP A 112 -2.68 -13.37 4.26
CA ASP A 112 -3.81 -12.95 3.41
C ASP A 112 -3.68 -13.53 1.97
N MET A 113 -2.51 -14.05 1.57
CA MET A 113 -2.21 -14.50 0.20
C MET A 113 -2.29 -16.03 0.11
N VAL A 114 -3.18 -16.57 -0.73
CA VAL A 114 -3.40 -18.03 -0.86
C VAL A 114 -3.29 -18.48 -2.32
N PRO A 115 -2.84 -19.70 -2.62
CA PRO A 115 -2.95 -20.25 -3.98
C PRO A 115 -4.43 -20.42 -4.35
N PHE A 116 -4.78 -20.18 -5.62
CA PHE A 116 -6.10 -20.54 -6.14
C PHE A 116 -6.10 -22.01 -6.57
N GLU A 117 -6.87 -22.83 -5.87
CA GLU A 117 -7.17 -24.20 -6.28
C GLU A 117 -8.50 -24.19 -7.08
N PRO A 118 -8.48 -24.54 -8.38
CA PRO A 118 -9.71 -24.68 -9.15
C PRO A 118 -10.53 -25.88 -8.63
N PRO A 119 -11.88 -25.85 -8.72
CA PRO A 119 -12.68 -27.03 -8.42
C PRO A 119 -12.27 -28.20 -9.33
N PRO A 120 -12.37 -29.46 -8.86
CA PRO A 120 -12.11 -30.62 -9.70
C PRO A 120 -13.03 -30.60 -10.92
N ALA A 121 -12.49 -30.98 -12.08
CA ALA A 121 -13.27 -31.04 -13.30
C ALA A 121 -14.37 -32.10 -13.17
N GLU A 122 -15.63 -31.69 -13.24
CA GLU A 122 -16.77 -32.60 -13.38
C GLU A 122 -16.71 -33.30 -14.75
N GLY A 123 -17.09 -34.58 -14.79
CA GLY A 123 -16.99 -35.45 -15.97
C GLY A 123 -18.09 -36.51 -16.01
#